data_AF-A0A814DPT2-F1
#
_entry.id   AF-A0A814DPT2-F1
#
_cell.length_a   1.000
_cell.length_b   1.000
_cell.length_c   1.000
_cell.angle_alpha   90.00
_cell.angle_beta   90.00
_cell.angle_gamma   90.00
#
_symmetry.space_group_name_H-M   'P 1'
#
loop_
_entity.id
_entity.type
_entity.pdbx_description
1 polymer ?
#
loop_
_entity_poly.entity_id
_entity_poly.type
_entity_poly.pdbx_seq_one_letter_code
_entity_poly.pdbx_strand_id
1 'polypeptide(L)' 'MGGDADAASKCILAVRSNQEFLILDPHYSGPSFASIDQLRKSGYLRWYSVPQDFLSSSFYNLCLPQLKYT' A
#
# COMPACT_ATOMS: atom_id res chain seq x y z
N MET A 1 2.86 -3.57 5.10
CA MET A 1 1.81 -4.59 5.25
C MET A 1 2.20 -5.79 4.40
N GLY A 2 1.99 -7.00 4.89
CA GLY A 2 2.13 -8.23 4.11
C GLY A 2 0.94 -9.14 4.34
N GLY A 3 0.37 -9.68 3.26
CA GLY A 3 -0.62 -10.76 3.31
C GLY A 3 0.07 -12.12 3.28
N ASP A 4 -0.57 -13.13 3.87
CA ASP A 4 -0.09 -14.52 3.81
C ASP A 4 -0.28 -15.16 2.44
N ALA A 5 -1.35 -14.79 1.72
CA ALA A 5 -1.77 -15.44 0.47
C ALA A 5 -1.57 -14.57 -0.78
N ASP A 6 -1.45 -13.25 -0.65
CA ASP A 6 -1.33 -12.36 -1.81
C ASP A 6 0.09 -12.21 -2.36
N ALA A 7 1.08 -12.79 -1.67
CA ALA A 7 2.51 -12.74 -1.99
C ALA A 7 3.05 -11.34 -2.31
N ALA A 8 2.42 -10.28 -1.77
CA ALA A 8 2.70 -8.91 -2.17
C ALA A 8 2.76 -7.97 -0.96
N SER A 9 3.95 -7.46 -0.68
CA SER A 9 4.13 -6.40 0.32
C SER A 9 3.54 -5.07 -0.17
N LYS A 10 2.97 -4.28 0.75
CA LYS A 10 2.33 -2.99 0.45
C LYS A 10 2.74 -1.96 1.48
N CYS A 11 3.05 -0.74 1.06
CA CYS A 11 3.30 0.37 1.97
C CYS A 11 2.01 1.20 2.14
N ILE A 12 1.52 1.35 3.36
CA ILE A 12 0.34 2.17 3.66
C ILE A 12 0.83 3.54 4.08
N LEU A 13 0.42 4.58 3.35
CA LEU A 13 0.80 5.97 3.61
C LEU A 13 -0.26 6.75 4.39
N ALA A 14 -1.53 6.44 4.19
CA ALA A 14 -2.65 7.15 4.82
C ALA A 14 -3.91 6.29 4.89
N VAL A 15 -4.87 6.73 5.71
CA VAL A 15 -6.20 6.14 5.85
C VAL A 15 -7.26 7.20 5.54
N ARG A 16 -8.33 6.81 4.86
CA ARG A 16 -9.51 7.65 4.60
C ARG A 16 -10.77 6.88 4.95
N SER A 17 -11.71 7.53 5.64
CA SER A 17 -13.09 7.04 5.87
C SER A 17 -13.20 5.62 6.47
N ASN A 18 -12.24 5.21 7.30
CA ASN A 18 -12.15 3.88 7.96
C ASN A 18 -12.07 2.64 7.05
N GLN A 19 -12.19 2.77 5.72
CA GLN A 19 -12.21 1.62 4.80
C GLN A 19 -11.33 1.81 3.56
N GLU A 20 -10.55 2.89 3.50
CA GLU A 20 -9.65 3.15 2.39
C GLU A 20 -8.22 3.40 2.88
N PHE A 21 -7.26 2.78 2.18
CA PHE A 21 -5.83 2.91 2.44
C PHE A 21 -5.13 3.52 1.23
N LEU A 22 -4.32 4.54 1.42
CA LEU A 22 -3.44 5.03 0.36
C LEU A 22 -2.23 4.09 0.32
N ILE A 23 -2.13 3.29 -0.74
CA ILE A 23 -1.06 2.32 -0.93
C ILE A 23 -0.01 2.88 -1.89
N LEU A 24 1.25 2.74 -1.49
CA LEU A 24 2.41 2.81 -2.37
C LEU A 24 2.91 1.38 -2.61
N ASP A 25 2.88 0.96 -3.87
CA ASP A 25 3.26 -0.38 -4.29
C ASP A 25 4.79 -0.45 -4.52
N PRO A 26 5.53 -1.28 -3.75
CA PRO A 26 6.98 -1.40 -3.86
C PRO A 26 7.44 -2.18 -5.10
N HIS A 27 6.53 -2.79 -5.87
CA HIS A 27 6.88 -3.57 -7.07
C HIS A 27 7.01 -2.71 -8.33
N TYR A 28 7.09 -1.38 -8.18
CA TYR A 28 7.35 -0.47 -9.31
C TYR A 28 8.64 -0.84 -10.05
N SER A 29 8.50 -1.22 -11.31
CA SER A 29 9.61 -1.64 -12.18
C SER A 29 9.93 -0.63 -13.29
N GLY A 30 9.46 0.62 -13.16
CA GLY A 30 9.74 1.68 -14.12
C GLY A 30 11.03 2.46 -13.81
N PRO A 31 11.25 3.62 -14.46
CA PRO A 31 12.45 4.43 -14.26
C PRO A 31 12.70 4.84 -12.81
N SER A 32 13.97 4.93 -12.40
CA SER A 32 14.38 5.24 -11.01
C SER A 32 13.80 6.54 -10.43
N PHE A 33 13.37 7.46 -11.31
CA PHE A 33 12.73 8.72 -10.92
C PHE A 33 11.35 8.79 -11.56
N ALA A 34 10.34 8.31 -10.84
CA ALA A 34 8.94 8.47 -11.21
C ALA A 34 8.35 9.70 -10.52
N SER A 35 7.64 10.53 -11.26
CA SER A 35 6.84 11.59 -10.64
C SER A 35 5.63 11.01 -9.91
N ILE A 36 5.12 11.73 -8.91
CA ILE A 36 3.89 11.36 -8.19
C ILE A 36 2.74 11.14 -9.17
N ASP A 37 2.63 11.97 -10.20
CA ASP A 37 1.58 11.84 -11.21
C ASP A 37 1.74 10.59 -12.06
N GLN A 38 2.98 10.19 -12.39
CA GLN A 38 3.22 8.93 -13.08
C GLN A 38 2.81 7.75 -12.21
N LEU A 39 3.19 7.73 -10.92
CA LEU A 39 2.83 6.66 -9.99
C LEU A 39 1.32 6.57 -9.79
N ARG A 40 0.62 7.70 -9.73
CA ARG A 40 -0.86 7.75 -9.67
C ARG A 40 -1.50 7.20 -10.94
N LYS A 41 -1.07 7.68 -12.11
CA LYS A 41 -1.61 7.25 -13.42
C LYS A 41 -1.38 5.77 -13.70
N SER A 42 -0.28 5.21 -13.18
CA SER A 42 0.07 3.80 -13.35
C SER A 42 -0.43 2.89 -12.21
N GLY A 43 -1.13 3.44 -11.21
CA GLY A 43 -1.77 2.68 -10.14
C GLY A 43 -0.86 2.27 -8.98
N TYR A 44 0.45 2.55 -9.05
CA TYR A 44 1.41 2.26 -7.97
C TYR A 44 1.23 3.17 -6.75
N LEU A 45 0.52 4.30 -6.90
CA LEU A 45 0.09 5.16 -5.81
C LEU A 45 -1.41 5.44 -5.93
N ARG A 46 -2.25 4.69 -5.20
CA ARG A 46 -3.71 4.87 -5.24
C ARG A 46 -4.40 4.50 -3.93
N TRP A 47 -5.65 4.90 -3.80
CA TRP A 47 -6.53 4.43 -2.74
C TRP A 47 -6.97 2.99 -3.03
N TYR A 48 -6.82 2.14 -2.03
CA TYR A 48 -7.33 0.78 -1.98
C TYR A 48 -8.54 0.76 -1.07
N SER A 49 -9.64 0.19 -1.54
CA SER A 49 -10.84 -0.06 -0.74
C SER A 49 -10.80 -1.46 -0.15
N VAL A 50 -11.04 -1.59 1.16
CA VAL A 50 -10.99 -2.87 1.89
C VAL A 50 -11.80 -3.99 1.20
N PRO A 51 -13.10 -3.80 0.87
CA PRO A 51 -13.90 -4.87 0.29
C PRO A 51 -13.57 -5.25 -1.17
N GLN A 52 -12.85 -4.40 -1.92
CA GLN A 52 -12.57 -4.66 -3.35
C GLN A 52 -11.12 -5.04 -3.63
N ASP A 53 -10.17 -4.45 -2.92
CA ASP A 53 -8.75 -4.54 -3.26
C ASP A 53 -7.96 -5.51 -2.38
N PHE A 54 -8.56 -6.04 -1.31
CA PHE A 54 -7.92 -6.99 -0.40
C PHE A 54 -8.59 -8.35 -0.49
N LEU A 55 -7.79 -9.42 -0.36
CA LEU A 55 -8.31 -10.79 -0.36
C LEU A 55 -8.98 -11.06 0.98
N SER A 56 -10.30 -11.26 0.95
CA SER A 56 -11.10 -11.56 2.16
C SER A 56 -10.72 -12.88 2.84
N SER A 57 -10.08 -13.79 2.11
CA SER A 57 -9.57 -15.07 2.61
C SER A 57 -8.14 -15.01 3.16
N SER A 58 -7.49 -13.84 3.10
CA SER A 58 -6.11 -13.65 3.54
C SER A 58 -6.06 -12.93 4.89
N PHE A 59 -5.06 -13.27 5.70
CA PHE A 59 -4.71 -12.50 6.89
C PHE A 59 -3.57 -11.53 6.58
N TYR A 60 -3.65 -10.32 7.14
CA TYR A 60 -2.71 -9.24 6.89
C TYR A 60 -1.97 -8.81 8.15
N ASN A 61 -0.63 -8.81 8.08
CA ASN A 61 0.23 -8.29 9.12
C ASN A 61 0.59 -6.82 8.85
N LEU A 62 0.49 -5.98 9.90
CA LEU A 62 0.91 -4.58 9.87
C LEU A 62 2.16 -4.39 10.71
N CYS A 63 3.15 -3.71 10.13
CA CYS A 63 4.27 -3.15 10.87
C CYS A 63 4.01 -1.64 10.99
N LEU A 64 3.99 -1.12 12.22
CA LEU A 64 3.84 0.30 12.52
C LEU A 64 5.12 0.81 13.17
N PRO A 65 6.09 1.31 12.36
CA PRO A 65 7.32 1.86 12.89
C PRO A 65 7.04 2.97 13.89
N GLN A 66 7.68 2.91 15.06
CA GLN A 66 7.57 3.94 16.10
C GLN A 66 8.76 4.90 15.96
N LEU A 67 8.48 6.19 16.05
CA LEU A 67 9.55 7.19 16.15
C LEU A 67 10.29 6.99 17.46
N LYS A 68 11.62 6.93 17.40
CA LYS A 68 12.43 6.98 18.61
C LYS A 68 12.53 8.44 19.04
N TYR A 69 11.92 8.78 20.16
CA TYR A 69 12.20 10.04 20.83
C TYR A 69 13.54 9.90 21.56
N THR A 70 14.53 10.65 21.12
CA THR A 70 15.85 10.80 21.77
C THR A 70 15.91 12.11 22.53
#